data_AF-U2QUM4-F1
#
_entry.id   AF-U2QUM4-F1
#
_cell.length_a   1.000
_cell.length_b   1.000
_cell.length_c   1.000
_cell.angle_alpha   90.00
_cell.angle_beta   90.00
_cell.angle_gamma   90.00
#
_symmetry.space_group_name_H-M   'P 1'
#
loop_
_entity.id
_entity.type
_entity.pdbx_description
1 polymer ?
#
loop_
_entity_poly.entity_id
_entity_poly.type
_entity_poly.pdbx_seq_one_letter_code
_entity_poly.pdbx_strand_id
1 'polypeptide(L)'
;MEMNAVHAEKMENPRKDFSKALIIAFILILLVFIFPTLSIAITVPKDKLGIDNGIMVAFEIFFNKWNIGWMSNITSGAMFLGAIASVVTWVAGSSTGLLEAGKTGLLPPILQKRNKHNIQIGILIPQGIIVTILAMIYVLFPNVSDVFLALIGMAAALYVVMYMLMFAAAVVLRKKEPNINRGYKVPALLLVSGIGFISCALSFVMSFLPAEGESSIHKIFIHLLLQLWLFY
;
A
#
# COMPACT_ATOMS: atom_id res chain seq x y z
N MET A 1 4.63 -7.26 -2.14
CA MET A 1 5.17 -8.59 -2.53
C MET A 1 6.19 -8.47 -3.67
N GLU A 2 5.94 -7.59 -4.63
CA GLU A 2 6.79 -7.23 -5.77
C GLU A 2 8.23 -6.86 -5.39
N MET A 3 8.45 -6.13 -4.29
CA MET A 3 9.81 -5.77 -3.85
C MET A 3 10.63 -6.99 -3.39
N ASN A 4 9.96 -8.06 -2.95
CA ASN A 4 10.62 -9.30 -2.53
C ASN A 4 10.86 -10.25 -3.71
N ALA A 5 10.17 -10.05 -4.85
CA ALA A 5 10.28 -10.92 -6.02
C ALA A 5 11.69 -10.92 -6.62
N VAL A 6 12.47 -9.84 -6.45
CA VAL A 6 13.87 -9.76 -6.88
C VAL A 6 14.77 -10.80 -6.19
N HIS A 7 14.36 -11.32 -5.04
CA HIS A 7 15.09 -12.35 -4.30
C HIS A 7 14.71 -13.77 -4.74
N ALA A 8 13.71 -13.95 -5.62
CA ALA A 8 13.26 -15.26 -6.08
C ALA A 8 14.37 -16.03 -6.81
N GLU A 9 15.23 -15.33 -7.56
CA GLU A 9 16.36 -15.93 -8.27
C GLU A 9 17.45 -16.48 -7.34
N LYS A 10 17.47 -16.04 -6.07
CA LYS A 10 18.42 -16.50 -5.05
C LYS A 10 17.94 -17.74 -4.29
N MET A 11 16.76 -18.27 -4.61
CA MET A 11 16.24 -19.51 -4.00
C MET A 11 16.94 -20.74 -4.59
N GLU A 12 17.07 -21.81 -3.80
CA GLU A 12 17.66 -23.08 -4.28
C GLU A 12 16.88 -23.67 -5.45
N ASN A 13 15.54 -23.69 -5.38
CA ASN A 13 14.68 -24.07 -6.50
C ASN A 13 13.62 -22.99 -6.76
N PRO A 14 13.96 -21.92 -7.52
CA PRO A 14 13.06 -20.79 -7.77
C PRO A 14 11.72 -21.21 -8.38
N ARG A 15 11.68 -22.30 -9.15
CA ARG A 15 10.45 -22.80 -9.77
C ARG A 15 9.43 -23.29 -8.75
N LYS A 16 9.88 -24.06 -7.75
CA LYS A 16 9.00 -24.69 -6.76
C LYS A 16 8.86 -23.85 -5.50
N ASP A 17 9.95 -23.31 -4.99
CA ASP A 17 9.99 -22.66 -3.68
C ASP A 17 9.29 -21.31 -3.71
N PHE A 18 9.46 -20.55 -4.80
CA PHE A 18 8.75 -19.28 -4.96
C PHE A 18 7.23 -19.47 -4.99
N SER A 19 6.74 -20.48 -5.71
CA SER A 19 5.31 -20.79 -5.79
C SER A 19 4.76 -21.23 -4.43
N LYS A 20 5.48 -22.12 -3.73
CA LYS A 20 5.09 -22.57 -2.38
C LYS A 20 5.07 -21.41 -1.38
N ALA A 21 6.12 -20.59 -1.37
CA ALA A 21 6.19 -19.42 -0.51
C ALA A 21 5.03 -18.46 -0.78
N LEU A 22 4.67 -18.25 -2.05
CA LEU A 22 3.55 -17.40 -2.44
C LEU A 22 2.20 -17.95 -1.96
N ILE A 23 1.97 -19.27 -2.07
CA ILE A 23 0.73 -19.91 -1.57
C ILE A 23 0.66 -19.83 -0.04
N ILE A 24 1.75 -20.14 0.66
CA ILE A 24 1.81 -20.06 2.12
C ILE A 24 1.56 -18.62 2.58
N ALA A 25 2.24 -17.65 1.97
CA ALA A 25 2.05 -16.24 2.27
C ALA A 25 0.60 -15.81 2.01
N PHE A 26 0.00 -16.22 0.89
CA PHE A 26 -1.39 -15.93 0.57
C PHE A 26 -2.34 -16.47 1.65
N ILE A 27 -2.20 -17.74 2.04
CA ILE A 27 -3.05 -18.36 3.08
C ILE A 27 -2.87 -17.62 4.42
N LEU A 28 -1.62 -17.37 4.83
CA LEU A 28 -1.36 -16.67 6.10
C LEU A 28 -1.94 -15.26 6.11
N ILE A 29 -1.82 -14.52 5.01
CA ILE A 29 -2.44 -13.20 4.85
C ILE A 29 -3.96 -13.31 5.00
N LEU A 30 -4.61 -14.26 4.31
CA LEU A 30 -6.05 -14.45 4.45
C LEU A 30 -6.46 -14.73 5.90
N LEU A 31 -5.74 -15.61 6.60
CA LEU A 31 -6.06 -15.94 7.99
C LEU A 31 -5.90 -14.72 8.92
N VAL A 32 -4.80 -13.98 8.78
CA VAL A 32 -4.47 -12.83 9.63
C VAL A 32 -5.39 -11.64 9.36
N PHE A 33 -5.92 -11.49 8.15
CA PHE A 33 -6.84 -10.38 7.84
C PHE A 33 -8.32 -10.76 8.00
N ILE A 34 -8.76 -11.94 7.56
CA ILE A 34 -10.18 -12.31 7.56
C ILE A 34 -10.69 -12.53 8.99
N PHE A 35 -10.01 -13.33 9.81
CA PHE A 35 -10.53 -13.69 11.12
C PHE A 35 -10.66 -12.48 12.06
N PRO A 36 -9.63 -11.61 12.20
CA PRO A 36 -9.77 -10.41 13.01
C PRO A 36 -10.85 -9.46 12.47
N THR A 37 -10.90 -9.24 11.15
CA THR A 37 -11.91 -8.35 10.54
C THR A 37 -13.33 -8.84 10.79
N LEU A 38 -13.58 -10.15 10.61
CA LEU A 38 -14.89 -10.75 10.92
C LEU A 38 -15.22 -10.65 12.41
N SER A 39 -14.23 -10.87 13.28
CA SER A 39 -14.41 -10.77 14.73
C SER A 39 -14.85 -9.36 15.14
N ILE A 40 -14.23 -8.34 14.56
CA ILE A 40 -14.61 -6.94 14.76
C ILE A 40 -16.01 -6.67 14.19
N ALA A 41 -16.27 -7.09 12.95
CA ALA A 41 -17.55 -6.83 12.27
C ALA A 41 -18.77 -7.45 12.98
N ILE A 42 -18.59 -8.59 13.66
CA ILE A 42 -19.65 -9.26 14.42
C ILE A 42 -19.82 -8.65 15.82
N THR A 43 -18.72 -8.19 16.44
CA THR A 43 -18.73 -7.81 17.86
C THR A 43 -19.00 -6.32 18.07
N VAL A 44 -18.50 -5.46 17.18
CA VAL A 44 -18.56 -4.01 17.35
C VAL A 44 -19.83 -3.46 16.70
N PRO A 45 -20.68 -2.73 17.45
CA PRO A 45 -21.85 -2.06 16.89
C PRO A 45 -21.46 -1.10 15.75
N LYS A 46 -22.27 -1.08 14.68
CA LYS A 46 -21.97 -0.29 13.46
C LYS A 46 -21.79 1.21 13.76
N ASP A 47 -22.57 1.72 14.71
CA ASP A 47 -22.54 3.12 15.17
C ASP A 47 -21.25 3.50 15.92
N LYS A 48 -20.49 2.52 16.41
CA LYS A 48 -19.22 2.72 17.11
C LYS A 48 -17.99 2.45 16.24
N LEU A 49 -18.20 2.02 15.00
CA LEU A 49 -17.14 1.60 14.10
C LEU A 49 -16.60 2.83 13.34
N GLY A 50 -15.67 3.54 13.97
CA GLY A 50 -14.91 4.59 13.29
C GLY A 50 -13.87 4.00 12.33
N ILE A 51 -13.61 4.69 11.23
CA ILE A 51 -12.66 4.23 10.20
C ILE A 51 -11.22 4.33 10.69
N ASP A 52 -10.93 5.32 11.53
CA ASP A 52 -9.61 5.62 12.09
C ASP A 52 -9.34 4.92 13.43
N ASN A 53 -10.37 4.66 14.24
CA ASN A 53 -10.22 4.13 15.60
C ASN A 53 -10.87 2.75 15.84
N GLY A 54 -11.50 2.15 14.82
CA GLY A 54 -12.34 0.95 14.98
C GLY A 54 -11.62 -0.26 15.61
N ILE A 55 -10.32 -0.42 15.37
CA ILE A 55 -9.52 -1.50 15.99
C ILE A 55 -9.34 -1.26 17.50
N MET A 56 -9.08 -0.02 17.92
CA MET A 56 -8.93 0.31 19.35
C MET A 56 -10.26 0.11 20.10
N VAL A 57 -11.36 0.58 19.51
CA VAL A 57 -12.72 0.37 20.05
C VAL A 57 -13.04 -1.12 20.16
N ALA A 58 -12.63 -1.92 19.17
CA ALA A 58 -12.83 -3.37 19.24
C ALA A 58 -12.08 -4.00 20.42
N PHE A 59 -10.79 -3.68 20.59
CA PHE A 59 -10.01 -4.20 21.72
C PHE A 59 -10.59 -3.79 23.06
N GLU A 60 -11.05 -2.55 23.20
CA GLU A 60 -11.72 -2.09 24.42
C GLU A 60 -12.97 -2.93 24.71
N ILE A 61 -13.84 -3.15 23.73
CA ILE A 61 -15.05 -3.98 23.88
C ILE A 61 -14.68 -5.42 24.26
N PHE A 62 -13.69 -6.02 23.60
CA PHE A 62 -13.25 -7.39 23.91
C PHE A 62 -12.68 -7.51 25.32
N PHE A 63 -11.77 -6.63 25.71
CA PHE A 63 -11.12 -6.69 27.02
C PHE A 63 -12.08 -6.35 28.16
N ASN A 64 -13.01 -5.42 27.95
CA ASN A 64 -14.05 -5.14 28.93
C ASN A 64 -14.97 -6.34 29.15
N LYS A 65 -15.28 -7.12 28.11
CA LYS A 65 -16.06 -8.36 28.24
C LYS A 65 -15.37 -9.42 29.13
N TRP A 66 -14.05 -9.39 29.22
CA TRP A 66 -13.25 -10.27 30.09
C TRP A 66 -12.82 -9.60 31.40
N ASN A 67 -13.37 -8.43 31.74
CA ASN A 67 -13.02 -7.63 32.91
C ASN A 67 -11.52 -7.27 33.01
N ILE A 68 -10.83 -7.15 31.87
CA ILE A 68 -9.41 -6.78 31.77
C ILE A 68 -9.21 -5.52 30.91
N GLY A 69 -10.10 -4.54 31.04
CA GLY A 69 -10.11 -3.30 30.23
C GLY A 69 -8.77 -2.54 30.17
N TRP A 70 -7.94 -2.63 31.22
CA TRP A 70 -6.59 -2.05 31.24
C TRP A 70 -5.68 -2.53 30.11
N MET A 71 -5.92 -3.74 29.60
CA MET A 71 -5.17 -4.33 28.49
C MET A 71 -5.37 -3.55 27.17
N SER A 72 -6.48 -2.80 27.05
CA SER A 72 -6.73 -1.92 25.90
C SER A 72 -5.65 -0.84 25.77
N ASN A 73 -5.25 -0.23 26.90
CA ASN A 73 -4.23 0.82 26.91
C ASN A 73 -2.85 0.28 26.49
N ILE A 74 -2.50 -0.92 26.96
CA ILE A 74 -1.24 -1.58 26.60
C ILE A 74 -1.22 -1.93 25.11
N THR A 75 -2.31 -2.53 24.62
CA THR A 75 -2.45 -2.90 23.21
C THR A 75 -2.40 -1.66 22.31
N SER A 76 -3.05 -0.57 22.72
CA SER A 76 -3.01 0.72 22.01
C SER A 76 -1.59 1.30 21.97
N GLY A 77 -0.85 1.23 23.07
CA GLY A 77 0.55 1.64 23.13
C GLY A 77 1.45 0.79 22.21
N ALA A 78 1.25 -0.54 22.20
CA ALA A 78 1.97 -1.44 21.31
C ALA A 78 1.66 -1.15 19.83
N MET A 79 0.39 -0.89 19.49
CA MET A 79 -0.02 -0.49 18.15
C MET A 79 0.61 0.84 17.73
N PHE A 80 0.65 1.82 18.63
CA PHE A 80 1.30 3.10 18.37
C PHE A 80 2.80 2.93 18.06
N LEU A 81 3.52 2.15 18.88
CA LEU A 81 4.92 1.83 18.62
C LEU A 81 5.11 1.08 17.30
N GLY A 82 4.22 0.12 17.00
CA GLY A 82 4.21 -0.60 15.72
C GLY A 82 3.98 0.33 14.53
N ALA A 83 3.09 1.30 14.65
CA ALA A 83 2.85 2.30 13.61
C ALA A 83 4.09 3.16 13.36
N ILE A 84 4.78 3.63 14.41
CA ILE A 84 6.05 4.38 14.28
C ILE A 84 7.10 3.51 13.59
N ALA A 85 7.29 2.28 14.03
CA ALA A 85 8.27 1.36 13.45
C ALA A 85 7.98 1.10 11.95
N SER A 86 6.70 0.97 11.59
CA SER A 86 6.27 0.84 10.20
C SER A 86 6.65 2.07 9.37
N VAL A 87 6.32 3.28 9.84
CA VAL A 87 6.64 4.53 9.15
C VAL A 87 8.14 4.67 8.90
N VAL A 88 8.97 4.42 9.92
CA VAL A 88 10.44 4.48 9.79
C VAL A 88 10.95 3.51 8.71
N THR A 89 10.42 2.29 8.71
CA THR A 89 10.81 1.26 7.73
C THR A 89 10.41 1.67 6.31
N TRP A 90 9.20 2.20 6.12
CA TRP A 90 8.72 2.65 4.82
C TRP A 90 9.51 3.84 4.28
N VAL A 91 9.84 4.83 5.13
CA VAL A 91 10.61 6.02 4.73
C VAL A 91 11.99 5.64 4.20
N ALA A 92 12.69 4.72 4.89
CA ALA A 92 14.00 4.25 4.44
C ALA A 92 13.90 3.39 3.18
N GLY A 93 12.94 2.45 3.14
CA GLY A 93 12.77 1.52 2.03
C GLY A 93 12.42 2.20 0.70
N SER A 94 11.39 3.06 0.69
CA SER A 94 10.90 3.71 -0.54
C SER A 94 11.96 4.62 -1.16
N SER A 95 12.65 5.40 -0.34
CA SER A 95 13.66 6.34 -0.79
C SER A 95 14.91 5.62 -1.32
N THR A 96 15.27 4.47 -0.75
CA THR A 96 16.39 3.66 -1.24
C THR A 96 16.06 3.05 -2.61
N GLY A 97 14.88 2.44 -2.76
CA GLY A 97 14.42 1.88 -4.03
C GLY A 97 14.36 2.92 -5.15
N LEU A 98 13.82 4.11 -4.85
CA LEU A 98 13.71 5.21 -5.81
C LEU A 98 15.09 5.72 -6.24
N LEU A 99 16.04 5.84 -5.32
CA LEU A 99 17.41 6.26 -5.62
C LEU A 99 18.14 5.28 -6.54
N GLU A 100 18.00 3.97 -6.29
CA GLU A 100 18.60 2.95 -7.15
C GLU A 100 17.99 2.97 -8.56
N ALA A 101 16.68 3.18 -8.68
CA ALA A 101 16.05 3.45 -9.98
C ALA A 101 16.61 4.73 -10.63
N GLY A 102 16.87 5.78 -9.84
CA GLY A 102 17.41 7.05 -10.33
C GLY A 102 18.78 6.98 -10.95
N LYS A 103 19.63 6.05 -10.49
CA LYS A 103 20.96 5.81 -11.06
C LYS A 103 20.93 5.37 -12.52
N THR A 104 19.78 4.90 -13.03
CA THR A 104 19.59 4.56 -14.45
C THR A 104 19.33 5.78 -15.34
N GLY A 105 19.39 7.01 -14.79
CA GLY A 105 19.17 8.26 -15.51
C GLY A 105 17.72 8.76 -15.47
N LEU A 106 16.83 8.06 -14.74
CA LEU A 106 15.40 8.39 -14.66
C LEU A 106 15.05 9.49 -13.66
N LEU A 107 16.01 9.96 -12.84
CA LEU A 107 15.78 11.00 -11.83
C LEU A 107 16.69 12.21 -12.02
N PRO A 108 16.19 13.45 -11.82
CA PRO A 108 17.02 14.65 -11.78
C PRO A 108 18.18 14.55 -10.76
N PRO A 109 19.37 15.12 -11.05
CA PRO A 109 20.53 15.05 -10.15
C PRO A 109 20.27 15.54 -8.72
N ILE A 110 19.36 16.50 -8.55
CA ILE A 110 18.96 17.05 -7.25
C ILE A 110 18.33 15.96 -6.36
N LEU A 111 17.51 15.09 -6.94
CA LEU A 111 16.85 13.99 -6.22
C LEU A 111 17.81 12.83 -5.94
N GLN A 112 18.97 12.77 -6.61
CA GLN A 112 19.98 11.74 -6.35
C GLN A 112 20.97 12.12 -5.23
N LYS A 113 20.85 13.34 -4.67
CA LYS A 113 21.78 13.86 -3.67
C LYS A 113 21.78 13.05 -2.37
N ARG A 114 22.98 12.73 -1.89
CA ARG A 114 23.22 12.06 -0.60
C ARG A 114 23.96 12.97 0.39
N ASN A 115 23.84 12.69 1.68
CA ASN A 115 24.63 13.35 2.73
C ASN A 115 25.92 12.57 3.05
N LYS A 116 26.70 13.07 4.02
CA LYS A 116 27.95 12.45 4.49
C LYS A 116 27.81 11.02 5.04
N HIS A 117 26.62 10.63 5.47
CA HIS A 117 26.31 9.29 5.97
C HIS A 117 25.68 8.40 4.89
N ASN A 118 25.80 8.79 3.62
CA ASN A 118 25.23 8.08 2.47
C ASN A 118 23.69 8.01 2.46
N ILE A 119 23.02 8.91 3.18
CA ILE A 119 21.55 9.00 3.25
C ILE A 119 21.02 9.89 2.12
N GLN A 120 19.99 9.45 1.43
CA GLN A 120 19.34 10.06 0.26
C GLN A 120 18.48 11.28 0.58
N ILE A 121 19.11 12.34 1.07
CA ILE A 121 18.45 13.60 1.43
C ILE A 121 17.71 14.25 0.26
N GLY A 122 18.15 14.04 -0.99
CA GLY A 122 17.49 14.55 -2.20
C GLY A 122 16.08 14.00 -2.40
N ILE A 123 15.79 12.83 -1.82
CA ILE A 123 14.46 12.18 -1.87
C ILE A 123 13.72 12.40 -0.55
N LEU A 124 14.42 12.19 0.57
CA LEU A 124 13.80 12.20 1.91
C LEU A 124 13.25 13.57 2.29
N ILE A 125 13.96 14.67 1.95
CA ILE A 125 13.48 16.02 2.29
C ILE A 125 12.20 16.36 1.50
N PRO A 126 12.17 16.25 0.15
CA PRO A 126 10.92 16.47 -0.60
C PRO A 126 9.78 15.56 -0.14
N GLN A 127 10.04 14.26 0.07
CA GLN A 127 9.04 13.32 0.58
C GLN A 127 8.49 13.76 1.94
N GLY A 128 9.37 14.16 2.87
CA GLY A 128 8.97 14.64 4.20
C GLY A 128 8.13 15.93 4.13
N ILE A 129 8.47 16.86 3.23
CA ILE A 129 7.69 18.07 2.98
C ILE A 129 6.30 17.71 2.46
N ILE A 130 6.20 16.83 1.46
CA ILE A 130 4.92 16.38 0.88
C ILE A 130 4.06 15.73 1.97
N VAL A 131 4.61 14.79 2.74
CA VAL A 131 3.88 14.12 3.82
C VAL A 131 3.42 15.11 4.89
N THR A 132 4.25 16.11 5.24
CA THR A 132 3.88 17.15 6.20
C THR A 132 2.73 18.01 5.68
N ILE A 133 2.76 18.39 4.39
CA ILE A 133 1.66 19.14 3.75
C ILE A 133 0.37 18.32 3.76
N LEU A 134 0.44 17.05 3.37
CA LEU A 134 -0.72 16.15 3.40
C LEU A 134 -1.24 15.95 4.83
N ALA A 135 -0.36 15.90 5.83
CA ALA A 135 -0.76 15.82 7.23
C ALA A 135 -1.47 17.10 7.71
N MET A 136 -1.05 18.29 7.25
CA MET A 136 -1.73 19.55 7.58
C MET A 136 -3.17 19.59 7.08
N ILE A 137 -3.53 18.84 6.03
CA ILE A 137 -4.91 18.74 5.54
C ILE A 137 -5.84 18.24 6.65
N TYR A 138 -5.39 17.33 7.51
CA TYR A 138 -6.20 16.86 8.64
C TYR A 138 -6.56 17.96 9.64
N VAL A 139 -5.77 19.04 9.72
CA VAL A 139 -6.06 20.19 10.60
C VAL A 139 -7.13 21.11 9.98
N LEU A 140 -7.23 21.12 8.65
CA LEU A 140 -8.13 22.01 7.91
C LEU A 140 -9.56 21.47 7.80
N PHE A 141 -9.77 20.17 8.05
CA PHE A 141 -11.07 19.53 7.91
C PHE A 141 -11.57 18.95 9.24
N PRO A 142 -12.85 19.15 9.58
CA PRO A 142 -13.42 18.66 10.83
C PRO A 142 -13.59 17.14 10.88
N ASN A 143 -13.70 16.48 9.72
CA ASN A 143 -13.88 15.03 9.64
C ASN A 143 -12.59 14.32 9.20
N VAL A 144 -11.88 13.74 10.17
CA VAL A 144 -10.63 13.01 9.99
C VAL A 144 -10.82 11.74 9.15
N SER A 145 -11.95 11.05 9.30
CA SER A 145 -12.25 9.81 8.56
C SER A 145 -12.37 10.08 7.05
N ASP A 146 -13.00 11.19 6.66
CA ASP A 146 -13.15 11.56 5.25
C ASP A 146 -11.80 11.86 4.59
N VAL A 147 -10.94 12.62 5.28
CA VAL A 147 -9.58 12.93 4.81
C VAL A 147 -8.75 11.64 4.69
N PHE A 148 -8.86 10.75 5.68
CA PHE A 148 -8.17 9.47 5.69
C PHE A 148 -8.57 8.58 4.51
N LEU A 149 -9.87 8.43 4.28
CA LEU A 149 -10.39 7.68 3.13
C LEU A 149 -9.95 8.26 1.80
N ALA A 150 -10.02 9.60 1.66
CA ALA A 150 -9.61 10.26 0.42
C ALA A 150 -8.12 10.04 0.12
N LEU A 151 -7.25 10.18 1.12
CA LEU A 151 -5.80 9.99 0.94
C LEU A 151 -5.43 8.54 0.64
N ILE A 152 -6.03 7.57 1.34
CA ILE A 152 -5.80 6.14 1.07
C ILE A 152 -6.35 5.76 -0.30
N GLY A 153 -7.55 6.22 -0.66
CA GLY A 153 -8.14 5.98 -1.97
C GLY A 153 -7.26 6.51 -3.10
N MET A 154 -6.75 7.73 -2.95
CA MET A 154 -5.80 8.33 -3.90
C MET A 154 -4.52 7.52 -4.03
N ALA A 155 -3.90 7.14 -2.91
CA ALA A 155 -2.68 6.33 -2.92
C ALA A 155 -2.92 4.96 -3.58
N ALA A 156 -4.05 4.30 -3.26
CA ALA A 156 -4.44 3.04 -3.87
C ALA A 156 -4.65 3.18 -5.38
N ALA A 157 -5.34 4.23 -5.83
CA ALA A 157 -5.59 4.50 -7.25
C ALA A 157 -4.28 4.66 -8.04
N LEU A 158 -3.33 5.44 -7.52
CA LEU A 158 -2.00 5.60 -8.16
C LEU A 158 -1.23 4.26 -8.20
N TYR A 159 -1.32 3.48 -7.13
CA TYR A 159 -0.61 2.21 -7.02
C TYR A 159 -1.16 1.15 -7.98
N VAL A 160 -2.48 1.07 -8.18
CA VAL A 160 -3.06 0.11 -9.14
C VAL A 160 -2.72 0.43 -10.59
N VAL A 161 -2.50 1.71 -10.95
CA VAL A 161 -2.00 2.09 -12.29
C VAL A 161 -0.61 1.49 -12.53
N MET A 162 0.28 1.54 -11.54
CA MET A 162 1.59 0.89 -11.64
C MET A 162 1.44 -0.63 -11.87
N TYR A 163 0.52 -1.29 -11.19
CA TYR A 163 0.25 -2.72 -11.43
C TYR A 163 -0.31 -2.99 -12.83
N MET A 164 -1.19 -2.15 -13.35
CA MET A 164 -1.68 -2.27 -14.73
C MET A 164 -0.50 -2.23 -15.72
N LEU A 165 0.39 -1.25 -15.57
CA LEU A 165 1.60 -1.14 -16.39
C LEU A 165 2.51 -2.37 -16.22
N MET A 166 2.67 -2.87 -15.00
CA MET A 166 3.49 -4.05 -14.71
C MET A 166 2.91 -5.32 -15.36
N PHE A 167 1.59 -5.54 -15.31
CA PHE A 167 0.95 -6.68 -15.97
C PHE A 167 1.05 -6.59 -17.49
N ALA A 168 0.85 -5.41 -18.07
CA ALA A 168 1.02 -5.16 -19.50
C ALA A 168 2.48 -5.40 -19.93
N ALA A 169 3.44 -4.87 -19.18
CA ALA A 169 4.87 -5.03 -19.44
C ALA A 169 5.28 -6.51 -19.38
N ALA A 170 4.76 -7.29 -18.44
CA ALA A 170 5.05 -8.73 -18.35
C ALA A 170 4.61 -9.50 -19.62
N VAL A 171 3.44 -9.16 -20.17
CA VAL A 171 2.95 -9.75 -21.42
C VAL A 171 3.80 -9.31 -22.61
N VAL A 172 4.14 -8.03 -22.70
CA VAL A 172 5.00 -7.49 -23.77
C VAL A 172 6.39 -8.13 -23.73
N LEU A 173 6.99 -8.26 -22.54
CA LEU A 173 8.31 -8.87 -22.35
C LEU A 173 8.31 -10.35 -22.75
N ARG A 174 7.22 -11.09 -22.50
CA ARG A 174 7.10 -12.49 -22.94
C ARG A 174 7.11 -12.61 -24.47
N LYS A 175 6.52 -11.64 -25.17
CA LYS A 175 6.44 -11.61 -26.64
C LYS A 175 7.74 -11.12 -27.28
N LYS A 176 8.33 -10.05 -26.76
CA LYS A 176 9.55 -9.44 -27.31
C LYS A 176 10.79 -10.30 -27.06
N GLU A 177 10.90 -10.88 -25.86
CA GLU A 177 12.09 -11.59 -25.41
C GLU A 177 11.75 -13.04 -25.01
N PRO A 178 11.29 -13.90 -25.93
CA PRO A 178 10.83 -15.24 -25.58
C PRO A 178 11.95 -16.12 -25.02
N ASN A 179 13.18 -15.96 -25.54
CA ASN A 179 14.30 -16.86 -25.33
C ASN A 179 15.15 -16.57 -24.08
N ILE A 180 14.88 -15.49 -23.34
CA ILE A 180 15.63 -15.20 -22.12
C ILE A 180 15.43 -16.33 -21.09
N ASN A 181 16.52 -16.75 -20.46
CA ASN A 181 16.48 -17.68 -19.35
C ASN A 181 15.83 -16.99 -18.15
N ARG A 182 14.84 -17.63 -17.52
CA ARG A 182 14.06 -17.06 -16.41
C ARG A 182 14.08 -18.02 -15.25
N GLY A 183 14.50 -17.57 -14.07
CA GLY A 183 14.51 -18.40 -12.86
C GLY A 183 13.12 -18.95 -12.52
N TYR A 184 12.08 -18.13 -12.68
CA TYR A 184 10.68 -18.53 -12.54
C TYR A 184 9.86 -18.20 -13.80
N LYS A 185 9.01 -19.14 -14.23
CA LYS A 185 8.07 -18.95 -15.36
C LYS A 185 6.64 -19.16 -14.87
N VAL A 186 5.89 -18.05 -14.79
CA VAL A 186 4.46 -18.08 -14.47
C VAL A 186 3.71 -18.91 -15.53
N PRO A 187 2.94 -19.92 -15.13
CA PRO A 187 2.06 -20.65 -16.04
C PRO A 187 0.89 -19.76 -16.49
N ALA A 188 0.44 -19.91 -17.74
CA ALA A 188 -0.70 -19.16 -18.29
C ALA A 188 -0.60 -17.63 -18.09
N LEU A 189 0.59 -17.04 -18.33
CA LEU A 189 0.87 -15.62 -18.08
C LEU A 189 -0.19 -14.67 -18.66
N LEU A 190 -0.72 -14.93 -19.86
CA LEU A 190 -1.77 -14.09 -20.46
C LEU A 190 -3.04 -14.05 -19.61
N LEU A 191 -3.46 -15.19 -19.07
CA LEU A 191 -4.63 -15.30 -18.21
C LEU A 191 -4.36 -14.62 -16.86
N VAL A 192 -3.22 -14.92 -16.24
CA VAL A 192 -2.85 -14.33 -14.93
C VAL A 192 -2.71 -12.81 -15.03
N SER A 193 -1.99 -12.31 -16.03
CA SER A 193 -1.84 -10.87 -16.27
C SER A 193 -3.16 -10.23 -16.70
N GLY A 194 -4.01 -10.92 -17.47
CA GLY A 194 -5.32 -10.42 -17.89
C GLY A 194 -6.27 -10.23 -16.71
N ILE A 195 -6.39 -11.24 -15.84
CA ILE A 195 -7.19 -11.13 -14.61
C ILE A 195 -6.62 -10.03 -13.71
N GLY A 196 -5.31 -10.02 -13.48
CA GLY A 196 -4.67 -8.98 -12.66
C GLY A 196 -4.91 -7.57 -13.18
N PHE A 197 -4.76 -7.37 -14.49
CA PHE A 197 -5.00 -6.08 -15.14
C PHE A 197 -6.46 -5.65 -15.02
N ILE A 198 -7.42 -6.55 -15.30
CA ILE A 198 -8.86 -6.24 -15.20
C ILE A 198 -9.23 -5.91 -13.75
N SER A 199 -8.74 -6.67 -12.77
CA SER A 199 -8.97 -6.37 -11.36
C SER A 199 -8.42 -4.99 -10.96
N CYS A 200 -7.19 -4.65 -11.38
CA CYS A 200 -6.63 -3.32 -11.14
C CYS A 200 -7.44 -2.20 -11.82
N ALA A 201 -7.89 -2.43 -13.07
CA ALA A 201 -8.70 -1.46 -13.80
C ALA A 201 -10.06 -1.24 -13.13
N LEU A 202 -10.72 -2.31 -12.67
CA LEU A 202 -11.96 -2.21 -11.91
C LEU A 202 -11.76 -1.47 -10.59
N SER A 203 -10.71 -1.80 -9.82
CA SER A 203 -10.38 -1.08 -8.59
C SER A 203 -10.11 0.40 -8.85
N PHE A 204 -9.39 0.73 -9.93
CA PHE A 204 -9.13 2.11 -10.32
C PHE A 204 -10.42 2.87 -10.61
N VAL A 205 -11.34 2.30 -11.40
CA VAL A 205 -12.66 2.91 -11.66
C VAL A 205 -13.45 3.08 -10.37
N MET A 206 -13.45 2.07 -9.49
CA MET A 206 -14.13 2.12 -8.20
C MET A 206 -13.56 3.21 -7.29
N SER A 207 -12.28 3.54 -7.38
CA SER A 207 -11.67 4.65 -6.62
C SER A 207 -12.22 6.03 -6.98
N PHE A 208 -12.91 6.18 -8.12
CA PHE A 208 -13.58 7.43 -8.51
C PHE A 208 -15.08 7.44 -8.20
N LEU A 209 -15.65 6.31 -7.77
CA LEU A 209 -17.04 6.22 -7.39
C LEU A 209 -17.17 6.61 -5.91
N PRO A 210 -17.94 7.66 -5.60
CA PRO A 210 -18.06 8.09 -4.23
C PRO A 210 -18.81 7.06 -3.39
N ALA A 211 -18.30 6.75 -2.20
CA ALA A 211 -19.05 5.94 -1.23
C ALA A 211 -20.30 6.70 -0.76
N GLU A 212 -21.42 5.99 -0.54
CA GLU A 212 -22.65 6.61 -0.06
C GLU A 212 -22.38 7.39 1.25
N GLY A 213 -22.59 8.72 1.23
CA GLY A 213 -22.31 9.62 2.35
C GLY A 213 -21.05 10.49 2.22
N GLU A 214 -20.30 10.41 1.12
CA GLU A 214 -19.05 11.17 0.99
C GLU A 214 -19.21 12.70 0.90
N SER A 215 -18.34 13.37 1.66
CA SER A 215 -18.20 14.82 1.72
C SER A 215 -17.53 15.41 0.48
N SER A 216 -17.64 16.73 0.33
CA SER A 216 -17.01 17.53 -0.75
C SER A 216 -15.51 17.29 -0.90
N ILE A 217 -14.84 16.76 0.13
CA ILE A 217 -13.40 16.47 0.18
C ILE A 217 -13.02 15.44 -0.89
N HIS A 218 -13.74 14.31 -0.94
CA HIS A 218 -13.44 13.25 -1.92
C HIS A 218 -13.50 13.78 -3.36
N LYS A 219 -14.49 14.63 -3.66
CA LYS A 219 -14.64 15.28 -4.97
C LYS A 219 -13.46 16.20 -5.32
N ILE A 220 -12.94 16.96 -4.35
CA ILE A 220 -11.77 17.83 -4.55
C ILE A 220 -10.53 16.98 -4.85
N PHE A 221 -10.32 15.89 -4.11
CA PHE A 221 -9.19 14.98 -4.32
C PHE A 221 -9.25 14.25 -5.67
N ILE A 222 -10.43 13.76 -6.06
CA ILE A 222 -10.65 13.22 -7.42
C ILE A 222 -10.29 14.27 -8.47
N HIS A 223 -10.71 15.52 -8.28
CA HIS A 223 -10.46 16.57 -9.25
C HIS A 223 -8.95 16.86 -9.40
N LEU A 224 -8.21 16.89 -8.29
CA LEU A 224 -6.74 17.02 -8.30
C LEU A 224 -6.07 15.84 -8.98
N LEU A 225 -6.52 14.61 -8.74
CA LEU A 225 -6.03 13.41 -9.41
C LEU A 225 -6.23 13.48 -10.93
N LEU A 226 -7.43 13.87 -11.36
CA LEU A 226 -7.76 14.01 -12.79
C LEU A 226 -6.93 15.12 -13.45
N GLN A 227 -6.69 16.23 -12.77
CA GLN A 227 -5.83 17.30 -13.28
C GLN A 227 -4.38 16.81 -13.44
N LEU A 228 -3.81 16.20 -12.40
CA LEU A 228 -2.46 15.61 -12.47
C LEU A 228 -2.34 14.58 -13.61
N TRP A 229 -3.43 13.90 -13.93
CA TRP A 229 -3.50 12.92 -15.02
C TRP A 229 -3.61 13.56 -16.40
N LEU A 230 -4.37 14.65 -16.56
CA LEU A 230 -4.54 15.37 -17.83
C LEU A 230 -3.30 16.20 -18.24
N PHE A 231 -2.34 16.42 -17.33
CA PHE A 231 -1.10 17.14 -17.59
C PHE A 231 0.08 16.26 -18.04
N TYR A 232 -0.13 14.97 -18.34
CA TYR A 232 0.84 14.05 -18.95
C TYR A 232 0.20 13.26 -20.11
#